data_AF-A0A1J5QHP7-F1
#
_entry.id   AF-A0A1J5QHP7-F1
#
_cell.length_a   1.000
_cell.length_b   1.000
_cell.length_c   1.000
_cell.angle_alpha   90.00
_cell.angle_beta   90.00
_cell.angle_gamma   90.00
#
_symmetry.space_group_name_H-M   'P 1'
#
loop_
_entity.id
_entity.type
_entity.pdbx_description
1 polymer ?
#
loop_
_entity_poly.entity_id
_entity_poly.type
_entity_poly.pdbx_seq_one_letter_code
_entity_poly.pdbx_strand_id
1 'polypeptide(L)' 'MTCDNCAADLTAKIYFIATSAEYTPPVIYSLDERNKLVYLIQARPSRPDVLRVGQPISVFLNPKTPVADRR' A
#
# COMPACT_ATOMS: atom_id res chain seq x y z
N MET A 1 -1.32 -4.91 6.36
CA MET A 1 -0.70 -3.61 5.99
C MET A 1 0.32 -3.26 7.05
N THR A 2 1.42 -2.61 6.69
CA THR A 2 2.55 -2.35 7.60
C THR A 2 2.97 -0.89 7.53
N CYS A 3 3.43 -0.34 8.64
CA CYS A 3 4.08 0.97 8.70
C CYS A 3 5.07 0.99 9.85
N ASP A 4 6.02 1.93 9.78
CA ASP A 4 7.02 2.08 10.81
C ASP A 4 6.34 2.44 12.13
N ASN A 5 6.58 1.62 13.17
CA ASN A 5 5.96 1.73 14.49
C ASN A 5 4.43 1.52 14.54
N CYS A 6 3.88 0.72 13.63
CA CYS A 6 2.48 0.32 13.62
C CYS A 6 2.26 -1.09 14.16
N ALA A 7 1.05 -1.36 14.69
CA ALA A 7 0.67 -2.69 15.14
C ALA A 7 0.69 -3.70 13.97
N ALA A 8 1.15 -4.91 14.22
CA ALA A 8 1.34 -5.94 13.18
C ALA A 8 0.01 -6.45 12.58
N ASP A 9 -1.11 -6.23 13.27
CA ASP A 9 -2.46 -6.70 12.95
C ASP A 9 -3.33 -5.65 12.26
N LEU A 10 -2.72 -4.65 11.62
CA LEU A 10 -3.47 -3.65 10.87
C LEU A 10 -4.16 -4.29 9.66
N THR A 11 -5.49 -4.22 9.66
CA THR A 11 -6.39 -4.64 8.59
C THR A 11 -7.16 -3.46 7.98
N ALA A 12 -7.42 -3.52 6.68
CA ALA A 12 -8.26 -2.55 5.98
C ALA A 12 -9.30 -3.27 5.14
N LYS A 13 -10.47 -2.63 4.98
CA LYS A 13 -11.53 -3.10 4.11
C LYS A 13 -11.49 -2.34 2.79
N ILE A 14 -11.33 -3.08 1.70
CA ILE A 14 -11.47 -2.53 0.35
C ILE A 14 -12.96 -2.25 0.11
N TYR A 15 -13.27 -1.03 -0.35
CA TYR A 15 -14.64 -0.64 -0.69
C TYR A 15 -14.79 -0.19 -2.14
N PHE A 16 -13.67 0.03 -2.84
CA PHE A 16 -13.68 0.39 -4.25
C PHE A 16 -12.45 -0.15 -4.96
N ILE A 17 -12.69 -0.70 -6.15
CA ILE A 17 -11.69 -1.13 -7.11
C ILE A 17 -12.11 -0.53 -8.45
N ALA A 18 -11.23 0.22 -9.10
CA ALA A 18 -11.50 0.78 -10.42
C ALA A 18 -11.66 -0.35 -11.46
N THR A 19 -12.63 -0.21 -12.35
CA THR A 19 -12.88 -1.17 -13.45
C THR A 19 -11.99 -0.92 -14.67
N SER A 20 -11.33 0.24 -14.73
CA SER A 20 -10.43 0.65 -15.80
C SER A 20 -9.01 0.85 -15.26
N ALA A 21 -8.02 0.42 -16.05
CA ALA A 21 -6.62 0.72 -15.77
C ALA A 21 -6.29 2.16 -16.17
N GLU A 22 -5.45 2.81 -15.38
CA GLU A 22 -4.87 4.11 -15.71
C GLU A 22 -3.39 3.95 -16.04
N TYR A 23 -2.91 4.73 -17.01
CA TYR A 23 -1.49 4.80 -17.32
C TYR A 23 -0.85 5.91 -16.47
N THR A 24 -0.13 5.52 -15.42
CA THR A 24 0.63 6.46 -14.59
C THR A 24 2.11 6.33 -14.93
N PRO A 25 2.66 7.20 -15.81
CA PRO A 25 4.09 7.18 -16.07
C PRO A 25 4.85 7.47 -14.77
N PRO A 26 5.96 6.77 -14.48
CA PRO A 26 6.67 6.93 -13.22
C PRO A 26 7.20 8.38 -13.11
N VAL A 27 6.70 9.10 -12.10
CA VAL A 27 7.18 10.47 -11.77
C VAL A 27 8.56 10.40 -11.09
N ILE A 28 8.92 9.24 -10.53
CA ILE A 28 10.23 8.93 -9.96
C ILE A 28 10.73 7.66 -10.64
N TYR A 29 11.95 7.67 -11.20
CA TYR A 29 12.61 6.48 -11.77
C TYR A 29 13.04 5.51 -10.66
N SER A 30 12.07 4.88 -9.99
CA SER A 30 12.31 3.73 -9.15
C SER A 30 12.57 2.53 -10.09
N LEU A 31 13.77 1.93 -10.02
CA LEU A 31 14.15 0.77 -10.87
C LEU A 31 13.16 -0.41 -10.79
N ASP A 32 12.35 -0.46 -9.74
CA ASP A 32 11.41 -1.54 -9.42
C ASP A 32 10.04 -1.39 -10.11
N GLU A 33 9.64 -0.19 -10.54
CA GLU A 33 8.28 0.06 -11.00
C GLU A 33 8.15 -0.06 -12.53
N ARG A 34 8.10 -1.30 -13.02
CA ARG A 34 8.00 -1.63 -14.47
C ARG A 34 6.56 -1.70 -15.01
N ASN A 35 5.56 -1.55 -14.15
CA ASN A 35 4.17 -1.73 -14.53
C ASN A 35 3.61 -0.43 -15.11
N LYS A 36 3.27 -0.47 -16.40
CA LYS A 36 2.73 0.68 -17.14
C LYS A 36 1.23 0.90 -16.89
N LEU A 37 0.52 -0.11 -16.39
CA LEU A 37 -0.91 -0.08 -16.16
C LEU A 37 -1.17 -0.32 -14.67
N VAL A 38 -1.86 0.62 -14.03
CA VAL A 38 -2.22 0.56 -12.61
C VAL A 38 -3.73 0.66 -12.44
N TYR A 39 -4.25 0.13 -11.32
CA TYR A 39 -5.66 0.26 -10.94
C TYR A 39 -5.75 0.98 -9.60
N LEU A 40 -6.68 1.92 -9.49
CA LEU A 40 -6.99 2.55 -8.20
C LEU A 40 -7.75 1.56 -7.31
N ILE A 41 -7.20 1.32 -6.12
CA ILE A 41 -7.88 0.58 -5.04
C ILE A 41 -8.01 1.53 -3.86
N GLN A 42 -9.23 1.66 -3.34
CA GLN A 42 -9.47 2.42 -2.12
C GLN A 42 -9.84 1.46 -0.98
N ALA A 43 -9.09 1.57 0.10
CA ALA A 43 -9.28 0.78 1.31
C ALA A 43 -9.45 1.70 2.50
N ARG A 44 -10.36 1.35 3.40
CA ARG A 44 -10.55 2.03 4.68
C ARG A 44 -9.92 1.19 5.79
N PRO A 45 -8.95 1.72 6.55
CA PRO A 45 -8.41 1.04 7.73
C PRO A 45 -9.52 0.72 8.74
N SER A 46 -9.44 -0.43 9.40
CA SER A 46 -10.38 -0.82 10.45
C SER A 46 -10.25 0.06 11.69
N ARG A 47 -9.03 0.52 11.98
CA ARG A 47 -8.71 1.48 13.04
C ARG A 47 -8.00 2.68 12.40
N PRO A 48 -8.70 3.75 11.99
CA PRO A 48 -8.05 4.91 11.39
C PRO A 48 -7.24 5.73 12.41
N ASP A 49 -7.60 5.70 13.69
CA ASP A 49 -7.02 6.54 14.75
C ASP A 49 -5.57 6.18 15.10
N VAL A 50 -5.13 4.99 14.71
CA VAL A 50 -3.77 4.48 14.96
C VAL A 50 -2.77 4.92 13.91
N LEU A 51 -3.23 5.46 12.77
CA LEU A 51 -2.38 5.96 11.69
C LEU A 51 -2.22 7.46 11.83
N ARG A 52 -0.98 7.94 11.72
CA ARG A 52 -0.71 9.37 11.71
C ARG A 52 -0.90 9.94 10.31
N VAL A 53 -1.40 11.17 10.23
CA VAL A 53 -1.47 11.90 8.96
C VAL A 53 -0.05 12.05 8.39
N GLY A 54 0.12 11.73 7.11
CA GLY A 54 1.41 11.79 6.43
C GLY A 54 2.34 10.59 6.70
N GLN A 55 1.91 9.59 7.47
CA GLN A 55 2.72 8.40 7.71
C GLN A 55 2.77 7.51 6.47
N PRO A 56 3.98 7.17 5.96
CA PRO A 56 4.11 6.17 4.90
C PRO A 56 3.62 4.81 5.38
N ILE A 57 2.80 4.17 4.56
CA ILE A 57 2.31 2.81 4.80
C ILE A 57 2.64 1.92 3.60
N SER A 58 2.77 0.62 3.85
CA SER A 58 2.85 -0.40 2.81
C SER A 58 1.64 -1.33 2.91
N VAL A 59 1.01 -1.59 1.76
CA VAL A 59 -0.19 -2.40 1.67
C VAL A 59 0.14 -3.70 0.94
N PHE A 60 -0.34 -4.81 1.46
CA PHE A 60 -0.13 -6.15 0.89
C PHE A 60 -1.46 -6.89 0.88
N LEU A 61 -1.80 -7.52 -0.25
CA LEU A 61 -3.03 -8.32 -0.41
C LEU A 61 -2.98 -9.62 0.37
N ASN A 62 -1.79 -10.22 0.44
CA ASN A 62 -1.48 -11.36 1.31
C ASN A 62 -0.67 -10.85 2.51
N PRO A 63 -0.79 -11.45 3.72
CA PRO A 63 0.06 -11.08 4.84
C PRO A 63 1.52 -11.21 4.40
N LYS A 64 2.24 -10.08 4.32
CA LYS A 64 3.67 -10.10 4.02
C LYS A 64 4.38 -10.70 5.23
N THR A 65 5.09 -11.80 5.02
CA THR A 65 6.23 -12.17 5.85
C THR A 65 7.13 -10.93 5.99
N PRO A 66 7.52 -10.53 7.21
CA PRO A 66 8.38 -9.38 7.39
C PRO A 66 9.72 -9.67 6.72
N VAL A 67 10.01 -9.00 5.60
CA VAL A 67 11.34 -9.02 4.99
C VAL A 67 12.13 -7.97 5.73
N ALA A 68 12.89 -8.43 6.73
CA ALA A 68 13.96 -7.65 7.31
C ALA A 68 14.94 -7.27 6.21
N ASP A 69 15.33 -5.99 6.23
CA ASP A 69 16.36 -5.34 5.43
C ASP A 69 17.52 -6.29 5.09
N ARG A 70 17.69 -6.59 3.80
CA ARG A 70 18.88 -7.30 3.30
C ARG A 70 19.80 -6.27 2.67
N ARG A 71 20.73 -5.83 3.51
CA ARG A 71 21.96 -5.10 3.23
C ARG A 71 22.71 -5.60 2.00
#